data_AF-A0ABD2PDA7-F1
#
_entry.id   AF-A0ABD2PDA7-F1
#
_cell.length_a   1.000
_cell.length_b   1.000
_cell.length_c   1.000
_cell.angle_alpha   90.00
_cell.angle_beta   90.00
_cell.angle_gamma   90.00
#
_symmetry.space_group_name_H-M   'P 1'
#
loop_
_entity.id
_entity.type
_entity.pdbx_description
1 polymer ?
#
loop_
_entity_poly.entity_id
_entity_poly.type
_entity_poly.pdbx_seq_one_letter_code
_entity_poly.pdbx_strand_id
1 'polypeptide(L)'
;MPKVDKRDTCLCMTYANIDLKVLVLFNAKILNYNSYQRLLQELCCDRYNEKCLSRDYQKCVNKIPSYKEFDNRKHISYKKWMSDKVDFIDPKSKKNRRAKLELPVRGLQIA
;
A
#
# COMPACT_ATOMS: atom_id res chain seq x y z
N MET A 1 -1.35 24.99 9.24
CA MET A 1 -1.36 23.50 9.14
C MET A 1 -2.66 23.07 8.46
N PRO A 2 -2.66 22.17 7.47
CA PRO A 2 -3.91 21.73 6.82
C PRO A 2 -4.79 20.94 7.81
N LYS A 3 -6.11 21.17 7.75
CA LYS A 3 -7.12 20.50 8.59
C LYS A 3 -7.08 18.97 8.40
N VAL A 4 -7.29 18.22 9.48
CA VAL A 4 -7.19 16.74 9.55
C VAL A 4 -8.15 16.06 8.57
N ASP A 5 -9.31 16.66 8.38
CA ASP A 5 -10.42 16.33 7.48
C ASP A 5 -10.11 16.54 5.99
N LYS A 6 -8.99 17.21 5.67
CA LYS A 6 -8.45 17.32 4.29
C LYS A 6 -7.26 16.39 4.02
N ARG A 7 -6.81 15.65 5.02
CA ARG A 7 -5.83 14.58 4.81
C ARG A 7 -6.62 13.32 4.56
N ASP A 8 -6.58 12.83 3.33
CA ASP A 8 -6.89 11.43 3.04
C ASP A 8 -5.89 10.54 3.77
N THR A 9 -6.10 10.35 5.07
CA THR A 9 -5.37 9.39 5.91
C THR A 9 -5.52 7.97 5.37
N CYS A 10 -6.59 7.71 4.62
CA CYS A 10 -6.80 6.49 3.84
C CYS A 10 -5.77 6.31 2.69
N LEU A 11 -5.34 7.40 2.04
CA LEU A 11 -4.29 7.33 1.01
C LEU A 11 -2.94 6.97 1.63
N CYS A 12 -2.62 7.45 2.84
CA CYS A 12 -1.37 7.11 3.52
C CYS A 12 -1.22 5.60 3.80
N MET A 13 -2.28 4.94 4.31
CA MET A 13 -2.25 3.48 4.51
C MET A 13 -2.12 2.71 3.21
N THR A 14 -2.82 3.16 2.16
CA THR A 14 -2.75 2.54 0.83
C THR A 14 -1.33 2.62 0.28
N TYR A 15 -0.71 3.79 0.32
CA TYR A 15 0.69 3.97 -0.10
C TYR A 15 1.67 3.19 0.78
N ALA A 16 1.49 3.19 2.10
CA ALA A 16 2.33 2.41 3.01
C ALA A 16 2.22 0.90 2.74
N ASN A 17 1.02 0.40 2.47
CA ASN A 17 0.79 -1.00 2.12
C ASN A 17 1.40 -1.36 0.76
N ILE A 18 1.31 -0.47 -0.23
CA ILE A 18 1.99 -0.66 -1.52
C ILE A 18 3.50 -0.70 -1.32
N ASP A 19 4.06 0.20 -0.52
CA ASP A 19 5.49 0.24 -0.24
C ASP A 19 5.97 -1.05 0.44
N LEU A 20 5.20 -1.56 1.41
CA LEU A 20 5.46 -2.86 2.04
C LEU A 20 5.44 -4.02 1.03
N LYS A 21 4.48 -4.02 0.09
CA LYS A 21 4.44 -5.03 -0.98
C LYS A 21 5.65 -4.93 -1.90
N VAL A 22 5.99 -3.73 -2.36
CA VAL A 22 7.13 -3.48 -3.25
C VAL A 22 8.43 -3.92 -2.58
N LEU A 23 8.62 -3.58 -1.29
CA LEU A 23 9.80 -3.97 -0.53
C LEU A 23 9.94 -5.49 -0.40
N VAL A 24 8.85 -6.22 -0.13
CA VAL A 24 8.93 -7.68 -0.03
C VAL A 24 9.22 -8.31 -1.40
N LEU A 25 8.61 -7.80 -2.48
CA LEU A 25 8.88 -8.28 -3.84
C LEU A 25 10.32 -7.98 -4.29
N PHE A 26 10.88 -6.85 -3.85
CA PHE A 26 12.29 -6.51 -4.04
C PHE A 26 13.20 -7.48 -3.31
N ASN A 27 12.91 -7.76 -2.04
CA ASN A 27 13.68 -8.72 -1.23
C ASN A 27 13.59 -10.16 -1.78
N ALA A 28 12.45 -10.52 -2.38
CA ALA A 28 12.25 -11.77 -3.10
C ALA A 28 12.97 -11.80 -4.47
N LYS A 29 13.64 -10.72 -4.86
CA LYS A 29 14.32 -10.52 -6.16
C LYS A 29 13.38 -10.61 -7.36
N ILE A 30 12.09 -10.34 -7.16
CA ILE A 30 11.07 -10.31 -8.22
C ILE A 30 11.08 -8.94 -8.89
N LEU A 31 11.01 -7.88 -8.09
CA LEU A 31 11.07 -6.50 -8.57
C LEU A 31 12.47 -5.90 -8.40
N ASN A 32 12.81 -4.94 -9.25
CA ASN A 32 14.05 -4.17 -9.15
C ASN A 32 13.86 -2.83 -8.39
N TYR A 33 12.65 -2.55 -7.89
CA TYR A 33 12.29 -1.32 -7.19
C TYR A 33 12.14 -1.59 -5.70
N ASN A 34 12.80 -0.80 -4.87
CA ASN A 34 12.72 -0.90 -3.42
C ASN A 34 11.71 0.08 -2.79
N SER A 35 10.99 0.87 -3.59
CA SER A 35 9.93 1.76 -3.12
C SER A 35 8.86 1.97 -4.18
N TYR A 36 7.63 2.25 -3.73
CA TYR A 36 6.53 2.54 -4.65
C TYR A 36 6.80 3.79 -5.51
N GLN A 37 7.56 4.76 -5.00
CA GLN A 37 7.89 5.98 -5.76
C GLN A 37 8.77 5.69 -6.98
N ARG A 38 9.73 4.76 -6.84
CA ARG A 38 10.56 4.31 -7.97
C ARG A 38 9.73 3.52 -8.98
N LEU A 39 8.85 2.66 -8.49
CA LEU A 39 7.89 1.94 -9.34
C LEU A 39 7.02 2.91 -10.15
N LEU A 40 6.45 3.94 -9.51
CA LEU A 40 5.65 4.96 -10.19
C LEU A 40 6.46 5.76 -11.20
N GLN A 41 7.72 6.08 -10.93
CA GLN A 41 8.57 6.81 -11.87
C GLN A 41 8.77 6.05 -13.18
N GLU A 42 8.76 4.71 -13.14
CA GLU A 42 8.81 3.91 -14.36
C GLU A 42 7.46 3.81 -15.05
N LEU A 43 6.40 3.50 -14.28
CA LEU A 43 5.07 3.24 -14.79
C LEU A 43 4.36 4.50 -15.30
N CYS A 44 4.67 5.65 -14.74
CA CYS A 44 4.02 6.91 -15.05
C CYS A 44 4.90 7.85 -15.87
N CYS A 45 4.30 8.53 -16.85
CA CYS A 45 4.95 9.67 -17.52
C CYS A 45 5.19 10.82 -16.55
N ASP A 46 4.22 11.06 -15.65
CA ASP A 46 4.31 12.01 -14.56
C ASP A 46 3.64 11.39 -13.33
N ARG A 47 4.42 11.19 -12.27
CA ARG A 47 3.97 10.57 -11.02
C ARG A 47 3.05 11.47 -10.18
N TYR A 48 2.98 12.76 -10.49
CA TYR A 48 2.09 13.71 -9.82
C TYR A 48 0.77 13.91 -10.59
N ASN A 49 0.65 13.30 -11.77
CA ASN A 49 -0.56 13.37 -12.57
C ASN A 49 -1.53 12.27 -12.15
N GLU A 50 -2.69 12.68 -11.62
CA GLU A 50 -3.75 11.76 -11.18
C GLU A 50 -4.21 10.80 -12.28
N LYS A 51 -4.40 11.29 -13.52
CA LYS A 51 -4.81 10.44 -14.65
C LYS A 51 -3.77 9.36 -14.96
N CYS A 52 -2.51 9.64 -14.69
CA CYS A 52 -1.46 8.66 -14.84
C CYS A 52 -1.55 7.57 -13.76
N LEU A 53 -1.72 7.99 -12.50
CA LEU A 53 -1.88 7.08 -11.35
C LEU A 53 -3.12 6.19 -11.50
N SER A 54 -4.21 6.73 -12.06
CA SER A 54 -5.44 6.00 -12.38
C SER A 54 -5.36 5.16 -13.65
N ARG A 55 -4.21 5.15 -14.36
CA ARG A 55 -3.98 4.41 -15.61
C ARG A 55 -4.86 4.84 -16.79
N ASP A 56 -5.38 6.07 -16.77
CA ASP A 56 -6.18 6.65 -17.85
C ASP A 56 -5.33 7.42 -18.89
N TYR A 57 -4.03 7.57 -18.63
CA TYR A 57 -3.14 8.28 -19.54
C TYR A 57 -2.58 7.37 -20.64
N GLN A 58 -3.10 7.51 -21.86
CA GLN A 58 -2.78 6.65 -23.02
C GLN A 58 -1.28 6.48 -23.31
N LYS A 59 -0.43 7.48 -23.00
CA LYS A 59 1.02 7.39 -23.27
C LYS A 59 1.75 6.37 -22.40
N CYS A 60 1.27 6.09 -21.19
CA CYS A 60 1.92 5.16 -20.26
C CYS A 60 1.00 4.11 -19.65
N VAL A 61 -0.27 4.04 -20.06
CA VAL A 61 -1.22 3.00 -19.64
C VAL A 61 -0.73 1.58 -19.94
N ASN A 62 0.11 1.41 -20.96
CA ASN A 62 0.67 0.10 -21.34
C ASN A 62 2.03 -0.19 -20.70
N LYS A 63 2.59 0.72 -19.89
CA LYS A 63 3.84 0.43 -19.18
C LYS A 63 3.59 -0.61 -18.11
N ILE A 64 4.44 -1.63 -18.08
CA ILE A 64 4.42 -2.75 -17.14
C ILE A 64 5.75 -2.68 -16.38
N PRO A 65 5.78 -2.96 -15.07
CA PRO A 65 7.02 -2.89 -14.32
C PRO A 65 7.98 -3.99 -14.78
N SER A 66 9.27 -3.70 -14.81
CA SER A 66 10.27 -4.75 -15.01
C SER A 66 10.30 -5.69 -13.80
N TYR A 67 10.12 -6.98 -14.06
CA TYR A 67 10.23 -8.05 -13.06
C TYR A 67 11.08 -9.21 -13.60
N LYS A 68 11.68 -9.96 -12.68
CA LYS A 68 12.41 -11.20 -12.98
C LYS A 68 11.47 -12.39 -12.88
N GLU A 69 11.80 -13.47 -13.58
CA GLU A 69 11.05 -14.72 -13.48
C GLU A 69 10.99 -15.23 -12.03
N PHE A 70 9.83 -15.74 -11.63
CA PHE A 70 9.57 -16.23 -10.28
C PHE A 70 8.69 -17.48 -10.30
N ASP A 71 8.70 -18.21 -9.20
CA ASP A 71 7.93 -19.44 -9.04
C ASP A 71 6.61 -19.14 -8.33
N ASN A 72 5.49 -19.27 -9.06
CA ASN A 72 4.14 -19.01 -8.56
C ASN A 72 3.71 -19.98 -7.46
N ARG A 73 4.48 -21.03 -7.18
CA ARG A 73 4.23 -21.94 -6.05
C ARG A 73 4.77 -21.40 -4.73
N LYS A 74 5.63 -20.36 -4.77
CA LYS A 74 6.23 -19.78 -3.58
C LYS A 74 5.31 -18.74 -2.95
N HIS A 75 5.05 -18.94 -1.67
CA HIS A 75 4.32 -17.99 -0.87
C HIS A 75 5.23 -16.88 -0.35
N ILE A 76 4.79 -15.64 -0.54
CA ILE A 76 5.47 -14.46 -0.03
C ILE A 76 4.61 -13.84 1.07
N SER A 77 5.14 -13.86 2.30
CA SER A 77 4.51 -13.19 3.43
C SER A 77 4.95 -11.73 3.52
N TYR A 78 4.03 -10.82 3.74
CA TYR A 78 4.31 -9.40 3.91
C TYR A 78 3.51 -8.81 5.07
N LYS A 79 3.97 -7.69 5.64
CA LYS A 79 3.17 -6.94 6.62
C LYS A 79 2.26 -5.97 5.87
N LYS A 80 1.06 -5.74 6.38
CA LYS A 80 0.16 -4.69 5.91
C LYS A 80 -0.57 -4.04 7.08
N TRP A 81 -0.79 -2.74 6.99
CA TRP A 81 -1.72 -2.03 7.86
C TRP A 81 -3.15 -2.37 7.47
N MET A 82 -3.95 -2.76 8.46
CA MET A 82 -5.39 -2.91 8.31
C MET A 82 -6.11 -2.09 9.39
N SER A 83 -7.28 -1.59 9.02
CA SER A 83 -8.19 -1.02 10.00
C SER A 83 -9.10 -2.11 10.55
N ASP A 84 -9.08 -2.26 11.87
CA ASP A 84 -9.97 -3.18 12.57
C ASP A 84 -10.87 -2.41 13.56
N LYS A 85 -12.04 -2.96 13.87
CA LYS A 85 -12.96 -2.38 14.85
C LYS A 85 -12.68 -3.05 16.19
N VAL A 86 -12.05 -2.31 17.10
CA VAL A 86 -11.72 -2.81 18.42
C VAL A 86 -12.68 -2.20 19.43
N ASP A 87 -13.33 -3.06 20.20
CA ASP A 87 -14.13 -2.65 21.34
C ASP A 87 -13.18 -2.38 22.52
N PHE A 88 -13.27 -1.19 23.11
CA PHE A 88 -12.46 -0.78 24.24
C PHE A 88 -13.34 -0.10 25.30
N ILE A 89 -12.92 -0.22 26.56
CA ILE A 89 -13.59 0.45 27.66
C ILE A 89 -13.06 1.87 27.72
N ASP A 90 -13.94 2.85 27.49
CA ASP A 90 -13.59 4.26 27.59
C ASP A 90 -13.27 4.60 29.06
N PRO A 91 -12.05 5.05 29.40
CA PRO A 91 -11.62 5.21 30.78
C PRO A 91 -12.39 6.31 31.53
N LYS A 92 -13.01 7.25 30.80
CA LYS A 92 -13.76 8.37 31.37
C LYS A 92 -15.23 8.01 31.63
N SER A 93 -15.85 7.27 30.73
CA SER A 93 -17.29 6.93 30.79
C SER A 93 -17.57 5.50 31.26
N LYS A 94 -16.54 4.65 31.38
CA LYS A 94 -16.64 3.22 31.72
C LYS A 94 -17.60 2.43 30.82
N LYS A 95 -17.93 2.96 29.65
CA LYS A 95 -18.79 2.34 28.65
C LYS A 95 -17.93 1.67 27.58
N ASN A 96 -18.41 0.55 27.05
CA ASN A 96 -17.85 -0.04 25.86
C ASN A 96 -18.06 0.91 24.68
N ARG A 97 -16.96 1.26 24.02
CA ARG A 97 -16.96 2.04 22.79
C ARG A 97 -16.22 1.26 21.71
N ARG A 98 -16.65 1.47 20.49
CA ARG A 98 -16.02 0.88 19.31
C ARG A 98 -15.16 1.93 18.64
N ALA A 99 -13.84 1.71 18.61
CA ALA A 99 -12.93 2.53 17.82
C ALA A 99 -12.42 1.75 16.61
N LYS A 100 -12.11 2.49 15.56
CA LYS A 100 -11.32 1.98 14.45
C LYS A 100 -9.85 2.08 14.86
N LEU A 101 -9.20 0.94 15.05
CA LEU A 101 -7.77 0.86 15.38
C LEU A 101 -7.00 0.40 14.13
N GLU A 102 -5.78 0.91 13.96
CA GLU A 102 -4.92 0.56 12.84
C GLU A 102 -3.81 -0.36 13.35
N LEU A 103 -3.77 -1.61 12.84
CA LEU A 103 -2.84 -2.64 13.30
C LEU A 103 -2.06 -3.25 12.12
N PRO A 104 -0.74 -3.53 12.28
CA PRO A 104 0.02 -4.26 11.30
C PRO A 104 -0.28 -5.75 11.39
N VAL A 105 -0.75 -6.34 10.30
CA VAL A 105 -1.02 -7.79 10.19
C VAL A 105 -0.13 -8.44 9.13
N ARG A 106 0.03 -9.76 9.18
CA ARG A 106 0.67 -10.53 8.10
C ARG A 106 -0.36 -10.80 6.99
N GLY A 107 -0.04 -10.35 5.78
CA GLY A 107 -0.67 -10.78 4.54
C GLY A 107 0.14 -11.90 3.87
N LEU A 108 -0.54 -12.72 3.09
CA LEU A 108 0.05 -13.72 2.20
C LEU A 108 -0.29 -13.33 0.77
N GLN A 109 0.71 -13.29 -0.10
CA GLN A 109 0.51 -13.15 -1.54
C GLN A 109 1.22 -14.32 -2.22
N ILE A 110 0.54 -14.93 -3.18
CA ILE A 110 1.15 -15.88 -4.11
C ILE A 110 1.97 -15.03 -5.09
N ALA A 111 3.23 -15.42 -5.30
CA ALA A 111 4.11 -14.76 -6.27
C ALA A 111 3.45 -14.83 -7.66
#